data_AF-A0A7G3FMU5-F1
#
_entry.id   AF-A0A7G3FMU5-F1
#
_cell.length_a   1.000
_cell.length_b   1.000
_cell.length_c   1.000
_cell.angle_alpha   90.00
_cell.angle_beta   90.00
_cell.angle_gamma   90.00
#
_symmetry.space_group_name_H-M   'P 1'
#
loop_
_entity.id
_entity.type
_entity.pdbx_description
1 polymer ?
#
loop_
_entity_poly.entity_id
_entity_poly.type
_entity_poly.pdbx_seq_one_letter_code
_entity_poly.pdbx_strand_id
1 'polypeptide(L)'
;MDIQLLHEGIWTIMIFSAVLGLIVVLVSYWAFTSLDPQIRPNIFIGLTVLRMVLSMIFLGSVIFLGLEDKRLWVANFFVLYLFYLVFEIYAILSNLRAISGEGEN
;
A
#
# COMPACT_ATOMS: atom_id res chain seq x y z
N MET A 1 -21.50 -27.41 3.42
CA MET A 1 -20.56 -26.67 4.28
C MET A 1 -20.28 -25.39 3.53
N ASP A 2 -21.10 -24.36 3.73
CA ASP A 2 -20.92 -23.08 3.07
C ASP A 2 -19.74 -22.38 3.72
N ILE A 3 -18.65 -22.37 2.97
CA ILE A 3 -17.39 -21.81 3.37
C ILE A 3 -17.54 -20.28 3.25
N GLN A 4 -18.09 -19.62 4.29
CA GLN A 4 -18.03 -18.16 4.42
C GLN A 4 -16.59 -17.74 4.78
N LEU A 5 -15.63 -18.00 3.88
CA LEU A 5 -14.24 -17.54 4.02
C LEU A 5 -14.12 -16.02 3.78
N LEU A 6 -15.10 -15.42 3.12
CA LEU A 6 -15.15 -14.02 2.77
C LEU A 6 -16.16 -13.31 3.67
N HIS A 7 -15.66 -12.47 4.57
CA HIS A 7 -16.50 -11.54 5.31
C HIS A 7 -17.16 -10.57 4.31
N GLU A 8 -18.44 -10.26 4.49
CA GLU A 8 -19.24 -9.46 3.54
C GLU A 8 -18.60 -8.08 3.22
N GLY A 9 -17.78 -7.56 4.16
CA GLY A 9 -16.95 -6.36 3.99
C GLY A 9 -15.66 -6.51 3.16
N ILE A 10 -15.44 -7.63 2.45
CA ILE A 10 -14.26 -7.82 1.58
C ILE A 10 -14.21 -6.79 0.46
N TRP A 11 -15.38 -6.38 -0.06
CA TRP A 11 -15.49 -5.36 -1.10
C TRP A 11 -14.93 -4.01 -0.64
N THR A 12 -15.14 -3.64 0.62
CA THR A 12 -14.58 -2.42 1.19
C THR A 12 -13.05 -2.48 1.24
N ILE A 13 -12.48 -3.63 1.61
CA ILE A 13 -11.02 -3.85 1.61
C ILE A 13 -10.48 -3.76 0.18
N MET A 14 -11.15 -4.40 -0.79
CA MET A 14 -10.73 -4.38 -2.18
C MET A 14 -10.81 -2.98 -2.79
N ILE A 15 -11.89 -2.24 -2.55
CA ILE A 15 -12.05 -0.85 -3.03
C ILE A 15 -10.97 0.04 -2.41
N PHE A 16 -10.75 -0.06 -1.09
CA PHE A 16 -9.70 0.73 -0.43
C PHE A 16 -8.31 0.42 -1.00
N SER A 17 -7.99 -0.88 -1.17
CA SER A 17 -6.72 -1.31 -1.75
C SER A 17 -6.56 -0.86 -3.21
N ALA A 18 -7.62 -0.94 -4.01
CA ALA A 18 -7.63 -0.49 -5.41
C ALA A 18 -7.46 1.03 -5.52
N VAL A 19 -8.11 1.82 -4.66
CA VAL A 19 -7.96 3.29 -4.61
C VAL A 19 -6.53 3.65 -4.22
N LEU A 20 -5.96 3.01 -3.20
CA LEU A 20 -4.56 3.23 -2.83
C LEU A 20 -3.61 2.86 -3.95
N GLY A 21 -3.81 1.72 -4.60
CA GLY A 21 -3.01 1.29 -5.76
C GLY A 21 -3.11 2.28 -6.92
N LEU A 22 -4.30 2.81 -7.20
CA LEU A 22 -4.49 3.85 -8.22
C LEU A 22 -3.75 5.14 -7.88
N ILE A 23 -3.83 5.60 -6.62
CA ILE A 23 -3.08 6.78 -6.16
C ILE A 23 -1.58 6.54 -6.37
N VAL A 24 -1.08 5.34 -6.04
CA VAL A 24 0.31 4.98 -6.25
C VAL A 24 0.70 5.09 -7.73
N VAL A 25 -0.06 4.44 -8.61
CA VAL A 25 0.23 4.47 -10.06
C VAL A 25 0.14 5.88 -10.63
N LEU A 26 -0.87 6.67 -10.25
CA LEU A 26 -1.03 8.05 -10.73
C LEU A 26 0.12 8.94 -10.30
N VAL A 27 0.52 8.88 -9.02
CA VAL A 27 1.63 9.69 -8.51
C VAL A 27 2.96 9.21 -9.08
N SER A 28 3.17 7.90 -9.23
CA SER A 28 4.35 7.36 -9.90
C SER A 28 4.42 7.84 -11.34
N TYR A 29 3.34 7.73 -12.11
CA TYR A 29 3.30 8.21 -13.50
C TYR A 29 3.61 9.70 -13.60
N TRP A 30 2.98 10.52 -12.76
CA TRP A 30 3.25 11.95 -12.70
C TRP A 30 4.70 12.27 -12.32
N ALA A 31 5.27 11.55 -11.34
CA ALA A 31 6.66 11.67 -10.94
C ALA A 31 7.64 11.27 -12.05
N PHE A 32 7.28 10.31 -12.91
CA PHE A 32 8.08 9.95 -14.09
C PHE A 32 8.09 11.05 -15.14
N THR A 33 6.96 11.74 -15.36
CA THR A 33 6.83 12.76 -16.42
C THR A 33 7.27 14.17 -16.02
N SER A 34 7.21 14.52 -14.73
CA SER A 34 7.31 15.91 -14.30
C SER A 34 8.47 16.20 -13.34
N LEU A 35 9.15 15.17 -12.81
CA LEU A 35 10.19 15.36 -11.79
C LEU A 35 11.54 14.79 -12.22
N ASP A 36 12.59 15.46 -11.74
CA ASP A 36 13.97 15.02 -11.88
C ASP A 36 14.16 13.60 -11.31
N PRO A 37 15.02 12.78 -11.94
CA PRO A 37 15.30 11.42 -11.51
C PRO A 37 15.70 11.31 -10.02
N GLN A 38 16.33 12.35 -9.48
CA GLN A 38 16.77 12.41 -8.08
C GLN A 38 15.62 12.50 -7.07
N ILE A 39 14.46 13.05 -7.45
CA ILE A 39 13.33 13.26 -6.52
C ILE A 39 12.39 12.04 -6.50
N ARG A 40 12.40 11.22 -7.56
CA ARG A 40 11.55 10.03 -7.71
C ARG A 40 11.60 9.09 -6.50
N PRO A 41 12.78 8.70 -5.96
CA PRO A 41 12.87 7.79 -4.83
C PRO A 41 12.22 8.36 -3.56
N ASN A 42 12.37 9.67 -3.35
CA ASN A 42 11.83 10.36 -2.18
C ASN A 42 10.29 10.40 -2.22
N ILE A 43 9.70 10.56 -3.42
CA ILE A 43 8.25 10.46 -3.62
C ILE A 43 7.75 9.04 -3.36
N PHE A 44 8.44 8.01 -3.87
CA PHE A 44 8.06 6.61 -3.64
C PHE A 44 8.06 6.25 -2.15
N ILE A 45 9.07 6.68 -1.41
CA ILE A 45 9.14 6.48 0.05
C ILE A 45 8.01 7.26 0.74
N GLY A 46 7.79 8.53 0.36
CA GLY A 46 6.71 9.34 0.91
C GLY A 46 5.32 8.73 0.69
N LEU A 47 5.08 8.15 -0.49
CA LEU A 47 3.84 7.45 -0.80
C LEU A 47 3.65 6.17 0.02
N THR A 48 4.74 5.42 0.20
CA THR A 48 4.75 4.21 1.04
C THR A 48 4.36 4.57 2.47
N VAL A 49 4.97 5.60 3.05
CA VAL A 49 4.65 6.09 4.40
C VAL A 49 3.20 6.56 4.49
N LEU A 50 2.73 7.36 3.52
CA LEU A 50 1.34 7.82 3.46
C LEU A 50 0.36 6.64 3.46
N ARG A 51 0.67 5.61 2.67
CA ARG A 51 -0.13 4.38 2.59
C ARG A 51 -0.13 3.60 3.89
N MET A 52 1.00 3.49 4.59
CA MET A 52 1.05 2.87 5.92
C MET A 52 0.13 3.62 6.90
N VAL A 53 0.21 4.95 6.94
CA VAL A 53 -0.60 5.80 7.83
C VAL A 53 -2.08 5.67 7.52
N LEU A 54 -2.47 5.75 6.24
CA LEU A 54 -3.87 5.57 5.82
C LEU A 54 -4.40 4.17 6.18
N SER A 55 -3.59 3.13 5.98
CA SER A 55 -3.94 1.76 6.35
C SER A 55 -4.14 1.63 7.87
N MET A 56 -3.31 2.29 8.67
CA MET A 56 -3.41 2.29 10.13
C MET A 56 -4.66 3.04 10.62
N ILE A 57 -4.99 4.19 10.02
CA ILE A 57 -6.22 4.94 10.30
C ILE A 57 -7.45 4.10 9.94
N PHE A 58 -7.44 3.43 8.78
CA PHE A 58 -8.52 2.58 8.32
C PHE A 58 -8.73 1.36 9.24
N LEU A 59 -7.63 0.74 9.69
CA LEU A 59 -7.68 -0.34 10.67
C LEU A 59 -8.28 0.14 12.00
N GLY A 60 -7.84 1.31 12.46
CA GLY A 60 -8.35 1.94 13.68
C GLY A 60 -9.84 2.22 13.60
N SER A 61 -10.32 2.87 12.54
CA SER A 61 -11.73 3.22 12.38
C SER A 61 -12.64 1.98 12.41
N VAL A 62 -12.21 0.88 11.78
CA VAL A 62 -12.97 -0.38 11.75
C VAL A 62 -13.04 -1.06 13.12
N ILE A 63 -11.98 -0.97 13.93
CA ILE A 63 -11.99 -1.48 15.30
C ILE A 63 -13.01 -0.71 16.16
N PHE A 64 -13.06 0.62 16.00
CA PHE A 64 -14.01 1.50 16.70
C PHE A 64 -15.46 1.32 16.25
N LEU A 65 -15.71 1.02 14.97
CA LEU A 65 -17.06 0.84 14.41
C LEU A 65 -17.81 -0.40 14.92
N GLY A 66 -17.17 -1.27 15.69
CA GLY A 66 -17.93 -2.30 16.42
C GLY A 66 -18.40 -3.50 15.59
N LEU A 67 -17.89 -3.71 14.38
CA LEU A 67 -18.33 -4.79 13.48
C LEU A 67 -18.33 -6.18 14.16
N GLU A 68 -19.33 -7.01 13.86
CA GLU A 68 -19.29 -8.43 14.18
C GLU A 68 -18.19 -9.10 13.33
N ASP A 69 -17.41 -10.02 13.92
CA ASP A 69 -16.23 -10.65 13.30
C ASP A 69 -15.04 -9.75 12.89
N LYS A 70 -14.76 -8.70 13.68
CA LYS A 70 -13.57 -7.82 13.54
C LYS A 70 -12.27 -8.56 13.21
N ARG A 71 -12.04 -9.70 13.87
CA ARG A 71 -10.79 -10.48 13.72
C ARG A 71 -10.59 -11.00 12.29
N LEU A 72 -11.66 -11.49 11.66
CA LEU A 72 -11.61 -12.08 10.32
C LEU A 72 -11.41 -10.99 9.25
N TRP A 73 -12.09 -9.86 9.42
CA TRP A 73 -11.90 -8.69 8.55
C TRP A 73 -10.48 -8.13 8.65
N VAL A 74 -9.97 -7.94 9.87
CA VAL A 74 -8.60 -7.46 10.12
C VAL A 74 -7.57 -8.42 9.51
N ALA A 75 -7.73 -9.73 9.69
CA ALA A 75 -6.82 -10.72 9.11
C ALA A 75 -6.79 -10.64 7.57
N ASN A 76 -7.95 -10.56 6.92
CA ASN A 76 -8.03 -10.41 5.46
C ASN A 76 -7.34 -9.14 4.96
N PHE A 77 -7.56 -8.00 5.64
CA PHE A 77 -6.87 -6.75 5.33
C PHE A 77 -5.36 -6.90 5.49
N PHE A 78 -4.91 -7.50 6.59
CA PHE A 78 -3.49 -7.63 6.91
C PHE A 78 -2.75 -8.52 5.91
N VAL A 79 -3.35 -9.63 5.47
CA VAL A 79 -2.76 -10.51 4.45
C VAL A 79 -2.56 -9.75 3.14
N LEU A 80 -3.58 -9.03 2.66
CA LEU A 80 -3.47 -8.23 1.44
C LEU A 80 -2.45 -7.08 1.59
N TYR A 81 -2.45 -6.42 2.74
CA TYR A 81 -1.52 -5.35 3.04
C TYR A 81 -0.06 -5.85 3.05
N LEU A 82 0.22 -6.94 3.77
CA LEU A 82 1.56 -7.54 3.84
C LEU A 82 2.03 -8.05 2.48
N PHE A 83 1.14 -8.69 1.71
CA PHE A 83 1.48 -9.16 0.37
C PHE A 83 1.93 -8.00 -0.51
N TYR A 84 1.17 -6.89 -0.51
CA TYR A 84 1.58 -5.70 -1.25
C TYR A 84 2.88 -5.08 -0.69
N LEU A 85 3.02 -4.99 0.64
CA LEU A 85 4.17 -4.38 1.30
C LEU A 85 5.48 -5.03 0.84
N VAL A 86 5.48 -6.34 0.58
CA VAL A 86 6.65 -7.05 0.03
C VAL A 86 7.04 -6.47 -1.34
N PHE A 87 6.10 -6.33 -2.28
CA PHE A 87 6.38 -5.74 -3.59
C PHE A 87 6.86 -4.29 -3.47
N GLU A 88 6.27 -3.53 -2.54
CA GLU A 88 6.64 -2.13 -2.29
C GLU A 88 8.08 -2.02 -1.77
N ILE A 89 8.48 -2.85 -0.81
CA ILE A 89 9.86 -2.91 -0.31
C ILE A 89 10.83 -3.26 -1.44
N TYR A 90 10.50 -4.24 -2.29
CA TYR A 90 11.33 -4.58 -3.45
C TYR A 90 11.49 -3.40 -4.42
N ALA A 91 10.42 -2.66 -4.70
CA ALA A 91 10.45 -1.49 -5.57
C ALA A 91 11.30 -0.34 -4.99
N ILE A 92 11.23 -0.11 -3.67
CA ILE A 92 12.07 0.88 -3.00
C ILE A 92 13.54 0.47 -3.06
N LEU A 93 13.85 -0.78 -2.72
CA LEU A 93 15.21 -1.31 -2.73
C LEU A 93 15.83 -1.25 -4.14
N SER A 94 15.07 -1.57 -5.18
CA SER A 94 15.56 -1.47 -6.56
C SER A 94 15.86 -0.03 -6.97
N ASN A 95 15.01 0.93 -6.56
CA ASN A 95 15.25 2.35 -6.82
C ASN A 95 16.47 2.87 -6.05
N LEU A 96 16.64 2.49 -4.77
CA LEU A 96 17.81 2.87 -3.98
C LEU A 96 19.11 2.31 -4.55
N ARG A 97 19.10 1.05 -5.00
CA ARG A 97 20.26 0.39 -5.61
C ARG A 97 20.69 1.05 -6.92
N ALA A 98 19.73 1.53 -7.72
CA ALA A 98 20.04 2.26 -8.95
C ALA A 98 20.84 3.54 -8.65
N ILE A 99 20.41 4.32 -7.64
CA ILE A 99 21.09 5.56 -7.23
C ILE A 99 22.50 5.28 -6.70
N SER A 100 22.69 4.23 -5.90
CA SER A 100 24.01 3.90 -5.35
C SER A 100 25.03 3.50 -6.42
N GLY A 101 24.58 2.96 -7.56
CA GLY A 101 25.47 2.60 -8.67
C GLY A 101 25.84 3.78 -9.58
N GLU A 102 25.06 4.87 -9.60
CA GLU A 102 25.36 6.07 -10.38
C GLU A 102 26.38 6.98 -9.70
N GLY A 103 26.60 6.85 -8.38
CA GLY A 103 27.61 7.62 -7.65
C GLY A 103 29.06 7.16 -7.85
N GLU A 104 29.30 6.07 -8.58
CA GLU A 104 30.63 5.50 -8.86
C GLU A 104 31.17 5.81 -10.27
N ASN A 105 30.50 6.67 -11.06
CA ASN A 105 30.96 7.09 -12.40
C ASN A 105 31.34 8.58 -12.45
#